data_AF-R6W9T9-F1
#
_entry.id   AF-R6W9T9-F1
#
_cell.length_a   1.000
_cell.length_b   1.000
_cell.length_c   1.000
_cell.angle_alpha   90.00
_cell.angle_beta   90.00
_cell.angle_gamma   90.00
#
_symmetry.space_group_name_H-M   'P 1'
#
loop_
_entity.id
_entity.type
_entity.pdbx_description
1 polymer ?
#
loop_
_entity_poly.entity_id
_entity_poly.type
_entity_poly.pdbx_seq_one_letter_code
_entity_poly.pdbx_strand_id
1 'polypeptide(L)'
;MRRLFSLAKKLDADIFMHDPYIENVKIKETRRGKILLTKADYVRGEILQYDMPYIDDDIVVPRLGFFTKSVCFPALYEGTVPWVSVCPSEINSMKEQMERACGRVLVLGLGLGYFPYIISAKSSVESITIVELSRDVIDIFESELLPQFPHRGKIRIVHADALEFLDGVTPDEYDYCFSDIWEGVADGAEAYRRIKPHEKRLKSTVFTYWIEKEIKEYMN
;
A
#
# COMPACT_ATOMS: atom_id res chain seq x y z
N MET A 1 -2.70 -17.04 -25.04
CA MET A 1 -3.25 -17.59 -23.78
C MET A 1 -2.39 -18.69 -23.14
N ARG A 2 -2.16 -19.87 -23.75
CA ARG A 2 -1.29 -20.92 -23.17
C ARG A 2 0.13 -20.45 -22.81
N ARG A 3 0.70 -19.57 -23.64
CA ARG A 3 2.04 -18.97 -23.42
C ARG A 3 2.10 -17.97 -22.26
N LEU A 4 0.97 -17.36 -21.87
CA LEU A 4 0.88 -16.47 -20.70
C LEU A 4 0.81 -17.30 -19.41
N PHE A 5 0.00 -18.37 -19.40
CA PHE A 5 -0.06 -19.29 -18.26
C PHE A 5 1.24 -20.08 -18.05
N SER A 6 2.04 -20.32 -19.09
CA SER A 6 3.38 -20.90 -18.91
C SER A 6 4.37 -19.99 -18.20
N LEU A 7 4.07 -18.69 -18.08
CA LEU A 7 4.86 -17.74 -17.29
C LEU A 7 4.41 -17.67 -15.83
N ALA A 8 3.30 -18.33 -15.48
CA ALA A 8 2.79 -18.32 -14.12
C ALA A 8 3.80 -18.98 -13.16
N LYS A 9 4.13 -18.28 -12.08
CA LYS A 9 5.10 -18.78 -11.10
C LYS A 9 4.41 -19.55 -9.98
N LYS A 10 4.96 -20.72 -9.65
CA LYS A 10 4.69 -21.36 -8.36
C LYS A 10 5.33 -20.48 -7.28
N LEU A 11 4.51 -19.88 -6.43
CA LEU A 11 4.96 -19.04 -5.32
C LEU A 11 5.22 -19.90 -4.08
N ASP A 12 6.25 -19.53 -3.33
CA ASP A 12 6.45 -20.07 -1.99
C ASP A 12 5.58 -19.26 -1.01
N ALA A 13 4.57 -19.92 -0.46
CA ALA A 13 3.68 -19.30 0.51
C ALA A 13 4.40 -18.91 1.79
N ASP A 14 5.44 -19.64 2.20
CA ASP A 14 6.12 -19.36 3.47
C ASP A 14 6.84 -18.00 3.42
N ILE A 15 7.31 -17.56 2.25
CA ILE A 15 7.89 -16.21 2.08
C ILE A 15 6.89 -15.12 2.47
N PHE A 16 5.62 -15.27 2.12
CA PHE A 16 4.60 -14.25 2.40
C PHE A 16 3.94 -14.47 3.76
N MET A 17 3.75 -15.71 4.21
CA MET A 17 3.11 -15.99 5.49
C MET A 17 4.00 -15.65 6.70
N HIS A 18 5.33 -15.57 6.51
CA HIS A 18 6.27 -15.06 7.51
C HIS A 18 6.55 -13.55 7.37
N ASP A 19 5.75 -12.81 6.58
CA ASP A 19 5.80 -11.35 6.61
C ASP A 19 5.41 -10.85 8.01
N PRO A 20 6.20 -9.95 8.63
CA PRO A 20 5.95 -9.51 10.00
C PRO A 20 4.56 -8.91 10.23
N TYR A 21 3.94 -8.28 9.23
CA TYR A 21 2.57 -7.78 9.34
C TYR A 21 1.58 -8.95 9.40
N ILE A 22 1.73 -9.92 8.49
CA ILE A 22 0.83 -11.07 8.39
C ILE A 22 0.90 -11.96 9.64
N GLU A 23 2.09 -12.11 10.22
CA GLU A 23 2.27 -12.88 11.45
C GLU A 23 1.64 -12.20 12.67
N ASN A 24 1.83 -10.89 12.82
CA ASN A 24 1.50 -10.18 14.06
C ASN A 24 0.11 -9.54 14.06
N VAL A 25 -0.42 -9.15 12.90
CA VAL A 25 -1.71 -8.47 12.80
C VAL A 25 -2.82 -9.49 12.58
N LYS A 26 -3.65 -9.72 13.61
CA LYS A 26 -4.80 -10.63 13.54
C LYS A 26 -6.02 -9.90 13.05
N ILE A 27 -6.60 -10.42 11.96
CA ILE A 27 -7.79 -9.83 11.35
C ILE A 27 -9.04 -10.43 11.98
N LYS A 28 -9.83 -9.56 12.61
CA LYS A 28 -11.19 -9.81 13.06
C LYS A 28 -12.14 -9.10 12.11
N GLU A 29 -13.11 -9.85 11.57
CA GLU A 29 -14.07 -9.28 10.64
C GLU A 29 -14.82 -8.10 11.28
N THR A 30 -14.68 -6.92 10.67
CA THR A 30 -15.21 -5.66 11.22
C THR A 30 -15.75 -4.80 10.11
N ARG A 31 -16.95 -4.27 10.29
CA ARG A 31 -17.60 -3.37 9.33
C ARG A 31 -17.80 -1.98 9.92
N ARG A 32 -17.46 -0.96 9.14
CA ARG A 32 -17.78 0.46 9.38
C ARG A 32 -18.23 1.08 8.06
N GLY A 33 -19.45 1.63 8.06
CA GLY A 33 -20.10 2.10 6.84
C GLY A 33 -20.05 1.04 5.72
N LYS A 34 -19.44 1.40 4.59
CA LYS A 34 -19.26 0.50 3.43
C LYS A 34 -18.00 -0.36 3.52
N ILE A 35 -17.08 -0.04 4.42
CA ILE A 35 -15.79 -0.70 4.54
C ILE A 35 -15.92 -1.96 5.41
N LEU A 36 -15.38 -3.06 4.91
CA LEU A 36 -15.26 -4.33 5.60
C LEU A 36 -13.79 -4.71 5.70
N LEU A 37 -13.28 -4.79 6.93
CA LEU A 37 -12.03 -5.46 7.26
C LEU A 37 -12.29 -6.97 7.33
N THR A 38 -11.61 -7.75 6.50
CA THR A 38 -11.70 -9.21 6.47
C THR A 38 -10.43 -9.80 5.85
N LYS A 39 -10.48 -11.06 5.40
CA LYS A 39 -9.38 -11.73 4.71
C LYS A 39 -9.78 -12.06 3.27
N ALA A 40 -8.80 -11.99 2.37
CA ALA A 40 -8.89 -12.55 1.02
C ALA A 40 -8.28 -13.95 1.03
N ASP A 41 -9.12 -14.97 0.79
CA ASP A 41 -8.71 -16.37 0.71
C ASP A 41 -8.33 -16.75 -0.72
N TYR A 42 -7.24 -17.49 -0.87
CA TYR A 42 -6.79 -18.09 -2.13
C TYR A 42 -6.69 -19.59 -1.96
N VAL A 43 -7.41 -20.36 -2.77
CA VAL A 43 -7.35 -21.83 -2.72
C VAL A 43 -6.14 -22.37 -3.47
N ARG A 44 -5.77 -23.62 -3.21
CA ARG A 44 -4.68 -24.30 -3.91
C ARG A 44 -4.86 -24.21 -5.43
N GLY A 45 -3.84 -23.69 -6.11
CA GLY A 45 -3.81 -23.56 -7.57
C GLY A 45 -4.59 -22.36 -8.13
N GLU A 46 -5.21 -21.55 -7.28
CA GLU A 46 -5.83 -20.30 -7.69
C GLU A 46 -4.77 -19.32 -8.22
N ILE A 47 -5.11 -18.66 -9.32
CA ILE A 47 -4.22 -17.70 -9.99
C ILE A 47 -4.39 -16.33 -9.34
N LEU A 48 -3.28 -15.70 -8.99
CA LEU A 48 -3.21 -14.31 -8.53
C LEU A 48 -2.13 -13.53 -9.28
N GLN A 49 -2.20 -12.21 -9.25
CA GLN A 49 -1.07 -11.36 -9.62
C GLN A 49 -0.12 -11.24 -8.44
N TYR A 50 1.16 -11.57 -8.64
CA TYR A 50 2.14 -11.58 -7.55
C TYR A 50 3.05 -10.36 -7.51
N ASP A 51 3.02 -9.52 -8.54
CA ASP A 51 3.88 -8.35 -8.71
C ASP A 51 3.26 -7.40 -9.77
N MET A 52 3.77 -6.19 -9.91
CA MET A 52 3.28 -5.22 -10.90
C MET A 52 3.42 -5.74 -12.33
N PRO A 53 2.42 -5.50 -13.19
CA PRO A 53 2.46 -5.97 -14.57
C PRO A 53 3.60 -5.28 -15.32
N TYR A 54 4.07 -5.90 -16.39
CA TYR A 54 4.87 -5.17 -17.36
C TYR A 54 3.92 -4.36 -18.25
N ILE A 55 4.14 -3.05 -18.35
CA ILE A 55 3.39 -2.16 -19.22
C ILE A 55 4.29 -1.78 -20.40
N ASP A 56 3.73 -1.89 -21.61
CA ASP A 56 4.31 -1.46 -22.88
C ASP A 56 3.17 -0.82 -23.70
N ASP A 57 3.49 -0.03 -24.72
CA ASP A 57 2.53 0.86 -25.43
C ASP A 57 1.28 0.11 -25.96
N ASP A 58 1.44 -1.16 -26.31
CA ASP A 58 0.40 -2.00 -26.91
C ASP A 58 -0.19 -3.06 -25.97
N ILE A 59 0.45 -3.36 -24.82
CA ILE A 59 0.06 -4.50 -23.99
C ILE A 59 0.43 -4.35 -22.51
N VAL A 60 -0.49 -4.81 -21.65
CA VAL A 60 -0.25 -5.05 -20.22
C VAL A 60 -0.07 -6.55 -20.00
N VAL A 61 1.13 -6.96 -19.54
CA VAL A 61 1.46 -8.37 -19.29
C VAL A 61 1.42 -8.63 -17.77
N PRO A 62 0.38 -9.31 -17.25
CA PRO A 62 0.25 -9.56 -15.83
C PRO A 62 1.29 -10.56 -15.33
N ARG A 63 1.81 -10.34 -14.12
CA ARG A 63 2.74 -11.25 -13.46
C ARG A 63 1.99 -12.23 -12.59
N LEU A 64 1.55 -13.32 -13.23
CA LEU A 64 0.67 -14.32 -12.62
C LEU A 64 1.46 -15.35 -11.80
N GLY A 65 0.85 -15.81 -10.72
CA GLY A 65 1.38 -16.87 -9.87
C GLY A 65 0.27 -17.66 -9.18
N PHE A 66 0.66 -18.72 -8.48
CA PHE A 66 -0.25 -19.55 -7.70
C PHE A 66 0.46 -20.19 -6.51
N PHE A 67 -0.31 -20.54 -5.48
CA PHE A 67 0.16 -21.30 -4.33
C PHE A 67 -0.22 -22.78 -4.44
N THR A 68 0.59 -23.64 -3.82
CA THR A 68 0.33 -25.10 -3.76
C THR A 68 -0.45 -25.53 -2.52
N LYS A 69 -0.76 -24.60 -1.63
CA LYS A 69 -1.62 -24.70 -0.45
C LYS A 69 -2.55 -23.50 -0.40
N SER A 70 -3.65 -23.59 0.35
CA SER A 70 -4.50 -22.43 0.60
C SER A 70 -3.76 -21.40 1.47
N VAL A 71 -3.97 -20.12 1.18
CA VAL A 71 -3.42 -18.99 1.94
C VAL A 71 -4.50 -17.91 2.09
N CYS A 72 -4.34 -17.04 3.09
CA CYS A 72 -5.24 -15.92 3.29
C CYS A 72 -4.43 -14.65 3.61
N PHE A 73 -4.88 -13.50 3.12
CA PHE A 73 -4.24 -12.20 3.33
C PHE A 73 -5.21 -11.20 3.95
N PRO A 74 -4.77 -10.30 4.84
CA PRO A 74 -5.57 -9.17 5.29
C PRO A 74 -6.12 -8.34 4.12
N ALA A 75 -7.38 -7.94 4.19
CA ALA A 75 -8.06 -7.22 3.12
C ALA A 75 -9.10 -6.21 3.64
N LEU A 76 -9.26 -5.11 2.93
CA LEU A 76 -10.41 -4.22 3.00
C LEU A 76 -11.28 -4.40 1.76
N TYR A 77 -12.59 -4.42 1.95
CA TYR A 77 -13.59 -4.42 0.89
C TYR A 77 -14.46 -3.17 1.02
N GLU A 78 -14.80 -2.55 -0.10
CA GLU A 78 -15.90 -1.59 -0.16
C GLU A 78 -17.14 -2.30 -0.72
N GLY A 79 -18.13 -2.54 0.13
CA GLY A 79 -19.28 -3.37 -0.21
C GLY A 79 -18.87 -4.81 -0.49
N THR A 80 -18.90 -5.23 -1.76
CA THR A 80 -18.48 -6.56 -2.23
C THR A 80 -17.22 -6.52 -3.09
N VAL A 81 -16.69 -5.34 -3.38
CA VAL A 81 -15.50 -5.16 -4.21
C VAL A 81 -14.28 -5.15 -3.30
N PRO A 82 -13.26 -5.99 -3.54
CA PRO A 82 -12.00 -5.88 -2.82
C PRO A 82 -11.38 -4.52 -3.14
N TRP A 83 -11.06 -3.75 -2.09
CA TRP A 83 -10.43 -2.45 -2.26
C TRP A 83 -8.91 -2.59 -2.19
N VAL A 84 -8.39 -3.14 -1.09
CA VAL A 84 -6.94 -3.39 -0.92
C VAL A 84 -6.71 -4.68 -0.13
N SER A 85 -5.62 -5.37 -0.42
CA SER A 85 -5.17 -6.52 0.39
C SER A 85 -3.66 -6.54 0.50
N VAL A 86 -3.13 -7.00 1.64
CA VAL A 86 -1.68 -7.20 1.85
C VAL A 86 -1.24 -8.50 1.14
N CYS A 87 -1.50 -8.57 -0.15
CA CYS A 87 -1.22 -9.71 -1.01
C CYS A 87 0.20 -9.63 -1.60
N PRO A 88 0.68 -10.67 -2.31
CA PRO A 88 2.04 -10.68 -2.86
C PRO A 88 2.39 -9.48 -3.75
N SER A 89 1.48 -9.01 -4.62
CA SER A 89 1.75 -7.84 -5.47
C SER A 89 1.93 -6.58 -4.65
N GLU A 90 1.12 -6.42 -3.59
CA GLU A 90 1.19 -5.30 -2.68
C GLU A 90 2.53 -5.28 -1.93
N ILE A 91 2.88 -6.40 -1.30
CA ILE A 91 4.15 -6.58 -0.58
C ILE A 91 5.36 -6.32 -1.49
N ASN A 92 5.33 -6.80 -2.73
CA ASN A 92 6.45 -6.64 -3.65
C ASN A 92 6.59 -5.22 -4.20
N SER A 93 5.47 -4.56 -4.50
CA SER A 93 5.45 -3.25 -5.18
C SER A 93 5.97 -2.09 -4.32
N MET A 94 5.99 -2.23 -3.00
CA MET A 94 6.39 -1.17 -2.06
C MET A 94 7.81 -1.34 -1.47
N LYS A 95 8.54 -2.41 -1.83
CA LYS A 95 9.82 -2.76 -1.17
C LYS A 95 10.84 -1.64 -1.21
N GLU A 96 11.06 -1.05 -2.38
CA GLU A 96 12.05 0.02 -2.57
C GLU A 96 11.71 1.25 -1.71
N GLN A 97 10.44 1.62 -1.67
CA GLN A 97 9.94 2.75 -0.91
C GLN A 97 10.13 2.51 0.60
N MET A 98 9.78 1.31 1.10
CA MET A 98 10.00 0.93 2.50
C MET A 98 11.49 0.92 2.89
N GLU A 99 12.36 0.46 2.00
CA GLU A 99 13.82 0.48 2.20
C GLU A 99 14.38 1.90 2.33
N ARG A 100 13.88 2.83 1.50
CA ARG A 100 14.33 4.23 1.47
C ARG A 100 13.73 5.12 2.56
N ALA A 101 12.61 4.72 3.17
CA ALA A 101 11.94 5.53 4.20
C ALA A 101 12.82 5.77 5.45
N CYS A 102 12.96 7.04 5.84
CA CYS A 102 13.71 7.48 7.01
C CYS A 102 13.22 8.86 7.52
N GLY A 103 13.64 9.24 8.73
CA GLY A 103 13.30 10.50 9.38
C GLY A 103 11.83 10.60 9.80
N ARG A 104 11.26 11.79 9.65
CA ARG A 104 9.83 12.08 9.82
C ARG A 104 9.13 11.79 8.51
N VAL A 105 8.32 10.73 8.51
CA VAL A 105 7.71 10.18 7.30
C VAL A 105 6.26 10.65 7.19
N LEU A 106 5.90 11.22 6.04
CA LEU A 106 4.53 11.48 5.63
C LEU A 106 4.06 10.32 4.74
N VAL A 107 2.87 9.80 5.01
CA VAL A 107 2.21 8.75 4.22
C VAL A 107 0.85 9.29 3.79
N LEU A 108 0.62 9.39 2.48
CA LEU A 108 -0.65 9.80 1.91
C LEU A 108 -1.41 8.55 1.51
N GLY A 109 -2.55 8.30 2.16
CA GLY A 109 -3.30 7.06 2.11
C GLY A 109 -2.94 6.11 3.26
N LEU A 110 -3.95 5.42 3.79
CA LEU A 110 -3.78 4.49 4.91
C LEU A 110 -3.86 3.02 4.50
N GLY A 111 -4.88 2.66 3.71
CA GLY A 111 -5.19 1.27 3.39
C GLY A 111 -5.28 0.39 4.66
N LEU A 112 -4.52 -0.70 4.69
CA LEU A 112 -4.41 -1.59 5.86
C LEU A 112 -3.29 -1.17 6.83
N GLY A 113 -2.57 -0.09 6.55
CA GLY A 113 -1.42 0.34 7.32
C GLY A 113 -0.21 -0.60 7.21
N TYR A 114 -0.08 -1.34 6.11
CA TYR A 114 1.06 -2.23 5.87
C TYR A 114 2.38 -1.45 5.79
N PHE A 115 2.44 -0.43 4.92
CA PHE A 115 3.62 0.43 4.79
C PHE A 115 4.05 1.04 6.14
N PRO A 116 3.18 1.77 6.89
CA PRO A 116 3.57 2.35 8.18
C PRO A 116 3.93 1.30 9.24
N TYR A 117 3.33 0.11 9.21
CA TYR A 117 3.73 -0.99 10.08
C TYR A 117 5.20 -1.36 9.87
N ILE A 118 5.59 -1.65 8.63
CA ILE A 118 6.95 -2.11 8.29
C ILE A 118 7.98 -1.02 8.62
N ILE A 119 7.74 0.23 8.19
CA ILE A 119 8.72 1.30 8.39
C ILE A 119 8.81 1.76 9.86
N SER A 120 7.78 1.56 10.68
CA SER A 120 7.82 1.92 12.10
C SER A 120 8.87 1.15 12.91
N ALA A 121 9.23 -0.06 12.47
CA ALA A 121 10.26 -0.90 13.09
C ALA A 121 11.69 -0.38 12.84
N LYS A 122 11.88 0.52 11.86
CA LYS A 122 13.21 1.04 11.52
C LYS A 122 13.65 2.06 12.57
N SER A 123 14.88 1.92 13.07
CA SER A 123 15.50 2.93 13.95
C SER A 123 15.73 4.26 13.23
N SER A 124 15.89 4.22 11.91
CA SER A 124 16.03 5.40 11.05
C SER A 124 14.73 6.18 10.83
N VAL A 125 13.57 5.65 11.26
CA VAL A 125 12.27 6.32 11.17
C VAL A 125 11.91 6.87 12.56
N GLU A 126 11.78 8.18 12.65
CA GLU A 126 11.50 8.91 13.88
C GLU A 126 9.99 8.94 14.18
N SER A 127 9.19 9.35 13.21
CA SER A 127 7.73 9.45 13.31
C SER A 127 7.08 9.23 11.95
N ILE A 128 5.79 8.88 11.98
CA ILE A 128 4.98 8.60 10.81
C ILE A 128 3.66 9.37 10.95
N THR A 129 3.36 10.22 9.97
CA THR A 129 2.07 10.89 9.85
C THR A 129 1.33 10.31 8.67
N ILE A 130 0.17 9.71 8.92
CA ILE A 130 -0.69 9.14 7.89
C ILE A 130 -1.82 10.13 7.62
N VAL A 131 -2.06 10.47 6.36
CA VAL A 131 -3.18 11.30 5.93
C VAL A 131 -4.17 10.42 5.19
N GLU A 132 -5.40 10.32 5.70
CA GLU A 132 -6.44 9.47 5.13
C GLU A 132 -7.76 10.23 5.03
N LEU A 133 -8.43 10.06 3.90
CA LEU A 133 -9.68 10.74 3.59
C LEU A 133 -10.89 10.02 4.21
N SER A 134 -10.86 8.68 4.24
CA SER A 134 -11.98 7.87 4.69
C SER A 134 -12.00 7.71 6.20
N ARG A 135 -12.98 8.35 6.84
CA ARG A 135 -13.21 8.18 8.29
C ARG A 135 -13.47 6.73 8.68
N ASP A 136 -14.19 5.97 7.85
CA ASP A 136 -14.48 4.56 8.12
C ASP A 136 -13.20 3.71 8.16
N VAL A 137 -12.21 3.99 7.29
CA VAL A 137 -10.90 3.31 7.28
C VAL A 137 -10.10 3.67 8.52
N ILE A 138 -10.06 4.97 8.88
CA ILE A 138 -9.38 5.44 10.08
C ILE A 138 -9.95 4.73 11.32
N ASP A 139 -11.28 4.74 11.48
CA ASP A 139 -11.92 4.16 12.64
C ASP A 139 -11.66 2.64 12.74
N ILE A 140 -11.67 1.90 11.62
CA ILE A 140 -11.28 0.48 11.58
C ILE A 140 -9.81 0.32 11.96
N PHE A 141 -8.91 1.10 11.39
CA PHE A 141 -7.48 0.99 11.63
C PHE A 141 -7.14 1.27 13.10
N GLU A 142 -7.66 2.35 13.67
CA GLU A 142 -7.41 2.74 15.07
C GLU A 142 -7.97 1.73 16.07
N SER A 143 -9.13 1.11 15.77
CA SER A 143 -9.78 0.17 16.68
C SER A 143 -9.27 -1.27 16.56
N GLU A 144 -8.99 -1.74 15.35
CA GLU A 144 -8.68 -3.16 15.09
C GLU A 144 -7.21 -3.42 14.76
N LEU A 145 -6.51 -2.49 14.08
CA LEU A 145 -5.18 -2.76 13.52
C LEU A 145 -4.04 -2.10 14.33
N LEU A 146 -4.07 -0.78 14.50
CA LEU A 146 -3.05 0.02 15.20
C LEU A 146 -2.75 -0.49 16.63
N PRO A 147 -3.71 -0.98 17.43
CA PRO A 147 -3.41 -1.51 18.76
C PRO A 147 -2.43 -2.69 18.75
N GLN A 148 -2.35 -3.43 17.64
CA GLN A 148 -1.48 -4.58 17.44
C GLN A 148 -0.06 -4.19 16.99
N PHE A 149 0.19 -2.92 16.66
CA PHE A 149 1.47 -2.47 16.11
C PHE A 149 2.49 -2.29 17.24
N PRO A 150 3.66 -2.98 17.20
CA PRO A 150 4.68 -2.86 18.26
C PRO A 150 5.20 -1.44 18.46
N HIS A 151 5.26 -0.64 17.39
CA HIS A 151 5.79 0.72 17.40
C HIS A 151 4.71 1.78 17.14
N ARG A 152 3.46 1.51 17.54
CA ARG A 152 2.32 2.45 17.35
C ARG A 152 2.57 3.87 17.87
N GLY A 153 3.44 4.05 18.86
CA GLY A 153 3.81 5.37 19.39
C GLY A 153 4.50 6.30 18.39
N LYS A 154 5.02 5.78 17.27
CA LYS A 154 5.56 6.59 16.16
C LYS A 154 4.47 7.10 15.22
N ILE A 155 3.25 6.57 15.28
CA ILE A 155 2.22 6.76 14.26
C ILE A 155 1.18 7.77 14.74
N ARG A 156 0.92 8.77 13.90
CA ARG A 156 -0.20 9.70 14.02
C ARG A 156 -1.05 9.64 12.75
N ILE A 157 -2.36 9.73 12.91
CA ILE A 157 -3.30 9.76 11.79
C ILE A 157 -3.95 11.14 11.73
N VAL A 158 -4.12 11.64 10.51
CA VAL A 158 -4.80 12.90 10.20
C VAL A 158 -5.92 12.59 9.23
N HIS A 159 -7.16 12.90 9.63
CA HIS A 159 -8.32 12.80 8.76
C HIS A 159 -8.42 14.06 7.89
N ALA A 160 -7.97 13.97 6.65
CA ALA A 160 -7.95 15.08 5.69
C ALA A 160 -7.81 14.57 4.25
N ASP A 161 -8.12 15.42 3.28
CA ASP A 161 -7.68 15.23 1.90
C ASP A 161 -6.14 15.39 1.83
N ALA A 162 -5.48 14.47 1.13
CA ALA A 162 -4.02 14.44 1.05
C ALA A 162 -3.42 15.67 0.36
N LEU A 163 -4.09 16.21 -0.67
CA LEU A 163 -3.60 17.38 -1.40
C LEU A 163 -3.83 18.66 -0.60
N GLU A 164 -4.99 18.79 0.05
CA GLU A 164 -5.26 19.89 0.97
C GLU A 164 -4.27 19.88 2.15
N PHE A 165 -3.94 18.70 2.68
CA PHE A 165 -2.92 18.57 3.73
C PHE A 165 -1.55 19.04 3.22
N LEU A 166 -1.15 18.60 2.02
CA LEU A 166 0.12 18.98 1.41
C LEU A 166 0.24 20.48 1.16
N ASP A 167 -0.85 21.22 0.92
CA ASP A 167 -0.83 22.68 0.80
C ASP A 167 -0.31 23.37 2.07
N GLY A 168 -0.61 22.80 3.24
CA GLY A 168 -0.16 23.31 4.54
C GLY A 168 1.24 22.89 4.96
N VAL A 169 1.82 21.85 4.34
CA VAL A 169 3.14 21.33 4.69
C VAL A 169 4.23 22.36 4.36
N THR A 170 5.11 22.60 5.31
CA THR A 170 6.27 23.49 5.12
C THR A 170 7.54 22.72 4.76
N PRO A 171 8.52 23.35 4.08
CA PRO A 171 9.84 22.74 3.92
C PRO A 171 10.43 22.30 5.26
N ASP A 172 11.18 21.20 5.26
CA ASP A 172 11.84 20.62 6.43
C ASP A 172 10.88 20.09 7.51
N GLU A 173 9.59 19.95 7.25
CA GLU A 173 8.63 19.32 8.18
C GLU A 173 8.69 17.78 8.13
N TYR A 174 8.92 17.23 6.93
CA TYR A 174 9.07 15.80 6.68
C TYR A 174 10.32 15.53 5.86
N ASP A 175 10.97 14.42 6.13
CA ASP A 175 12.19 13.99 5.44
C ASP A 175 11.85 13.03 4.27
N TYR A 176 10.71 12.34 4.37
CA TYR A 176 10.24 11.37 3.38
C TYR A 176 8.72 11.43 3.21
N CYS A 177 8.23 11.30 1.98
CA CYS A 177 6.81 11.22 1.65
C CYS A 177 6.54 10.00 0.75
N PHE A 178 5.63 9.11 1.17
CA PHE A 178 5.10 8.03 0.34
C PHE A 178 3.65 8.36 -0.04
N SER A 179 3.32 8.27 -1.33
CA SER A 179 1.99 8.57 -1.84
C SER A 179 1.33 7.31 -2.40
N ASP A 180 0.13 7.01 -1.91
CA ASP A 180 -0.65 5.83 -2.27
C ASP A 180 -2.16 6.10 -2.03
N ILE A 181 -2.75 7.00 -2.83
CA ILE A 181 -4.14 7.48 -2.69
C ILE A 181 -5.02 7.14 -3.91
N TRP A 182 -4.64 6.11 -4.68
CA TRP A 182 -5.29 5.72 -5.93
C TRP A 182 -5.45 4.20 -6.01
N GLU A 183 -6.29 3.74 -6.94
CA GLU A 183 -6.58 2.33 -7.16
C GLU A 183 -5.73 1.72 -8.29
N GLY A 184 -5.35 2.52 -9.30
CA GLY A 184 -4.59 2.03 -10.44
C GLY A 184 -3.82 3.11 -11.19
N VAL A 185 -3.35 2.77 -12.39
CA VAL A 185 -2.50 3.68 -13.18
C VAL A 185 -3.23 4.93 -13.69
N ALA A 186 -4.54 4.83 -13.95
CA ALA A 186 -5.30 5.91 -14.57
C ALA A 186 -5.58 7.07 -13.59
N ASP A 187 -6.14 6.77 -12.43
CA ASP A 187 -6.35 7.71 -11.33
C ASP A 187 -5.03 8.04 -10.61
N GLY A 188 -4.10 7.09 -10.53
CA GLY A 188 -2.74 7.32 -10.07
C GLY A 188 -1.99 8.36 -10.90
N ALA A 189 -2.15 8.37 -12.23
CA ALA A 189 -1.56 9.40 -13.09
C ALA A 189 -2.13 10.80 -12.83
N GLU A 190 -3.43 10.91 -12.52
CA GLU A 190 -4.04 12.19 -12.14
C GLU A 190 -3.52 12.67 -10.78
N ALA A 191 -3.54 11.79 -9.76
CA ALA A 191 -3.01 12.10 -8.44
C ALA A 191 -1.52 12.47 -8.50
N TYR A 192 -0.72 11.72 -9.25
CA TYR A 192 0.71 11.99 -9.48
C TYR A 192 0.94 13.40 -10.04
N ARG A 193 0.19 13.81 -11.07
CA ARG A 193 0.28 15.17 -11.64
C ARG A 193 -0.05 16.24 -10.60
N ARG A 194 -1.04 16.00 -9.74
CA ARG A 194 -1.46 16.93 -8.68
C ARG A 194 -0.45 17.01 -7.53
N ILE A 195 0.26 15.92 -7.20
CA ILE A 195 1.27 15.90 -6.13
C ILE A 195 2.60 16.53 -6.58
N LYS A 196 2.98 16.41 -7.86
CA LYS A 196 4.29 16.90 -8.35
C LYS A 196 4.61 18.39 -8.08
N PRO A 197 3.66 19.33 -8.13
CA PRO A 197 3.91 20.70 -7.68
C PRO A 197 4.37 20.79 -6.21
N HIS A 198 3.85 19.95 -5.32
CA HIS A 198 4.26 19.90 -3.91
C HIS A 198 5.66 19.33 -3.76
N GLU A 199 6.02 18.26 -4.48
CA GLU A 199 7.40 17.73 -4.52
C GLU A 199 8.40 18.83 -4.93
N LYS A 200 8.08 19.63 -5.95
CA LYS A 200 8.95 20.73 -6.40
C LYS A 200 9.11 21.82 -5.34
N ARG A 201 8.10 22.04 -4.51
CA ARG A 201 8.08 23.02 -3.42
C ARG A 201 8.83 22.51 -2.18
N LEU A 202 8.63 21.24 -1.83
CA LEU A 202 9.14 20.58 -0.62
C LEU A 202 10.48 19.88 -0.90
N LYS A 203 11.49 20.66 -1.29
CA LYS A 203 12.78 20.14 -1.81
C LYS A 203 13.61 19.32 -0.82
N SER A 204 13.37 19.46 0.49
CA SER A 204 14.05 18.67 1.52
C SER A 204 13.36 17.34 1.82
N THR A 205 12.17 17.11 1.27
CA THR A 205 11.42 15.86 1.41
C THR A 205 11.65 14.97 0.20
N VAL A 206 12.02 13.71 0.44
CA VAL A 206 12.11 12.70 -0.63
C VAL A 206 10.71 12.16 -0.92
N PHE A 207 10.18 12.43 -2.11
CA PHE A 207 8.89 11.89 -2.56
C PHE A 207 9.06 10.55 -3.28
N THR A 208 8.18 9.62 -2.95
CA THR A 208 7.98 8.36 -3.65
C THR A 208 6.50 8.07 -3.82
N TYR A 209 6.19 7.24 -4.81
CA TYR A 209 4.83 6.94 -5.23
C TYR A 209 4.68 5.44 -5.38
N TRP A 210 3.54 4.90 -4.99
CA TRP A 210 3.17 3.54 -5.33
C TRP A 210 3.12 3.39 -6.87
N ILE A 211 3.63 2.29 -7.41
CA ILE A 211 3.58 1.99 -8.86
C ILE A 211 4.06 3.15 -9.79
N GLU A 212 5.01 3.97 -9.33
CA GLU A 212 5.43 5.19 -10.04
C GLU A 212 5.90 4.89 -11.47
N LYS A 213 6.57 3.76 -11.65
CA LYS A 213 7.09 3.34 -12.95
C LYS A 213 5.94 3.08 -13.93
N GLU A 214 4.94 2.35 -13.49
CA GLU A 214 3.74 2.00 -14.27
C GLU A 214 2.91 3.26 -14.58
N ILE A 215 2.81 4.19 -13.63
CA ILE A 215 2.17 5.50 -13.85
C ILE A 215 2.92 6.29 -14.93
N LYS A 216 4.26 6.33 -14.87
CA LYS A 216 5.07 7.01 -15.89
C LYS A 216 4.92 6.37 -17.27
N GLU A 217 4.90 5.05 -17.34
CA GLU A 217 4.66 4.32 -18.60
C GLU A 217 3.26 4.62 -19.17
N TYR A 218 2.21 4.65 -18.33
CA TYR A 218 0.85 5.01 -18.73
C TYR A 218 0.70 6.47 -19.22
N MET A 219 1.56 7.38 -18.76
CA MET A 219 1.51 8.80 -19.10
C MET A 219 2.26 9.17 -20.40
N ASN A 220 3.07 8.25 -20.93
CA ASN A 220 3.83 8.45 -22.17
C ASN A 220 2.94 8.27 -23.41
#